data_AF-A0A6U5EE41-F1
#
_entry.id   AF-A0A6U5EE41-F1
#
_cell.length_a   1.000
_cell.length_b   1.000
_cell.length_c   1.000
_cell.angle_alpha   90.00
_cell.angle_beta   90.00
_cell.angle_gamma   90.00
#
_symmetry.space_group_name_H-M   'P 1'
#
loop_
_entity.id
_entity.type
_entity.pdbx_description
1 polymer ?
#
loop_
_entity_poly.entity_id
_entity_poly.type
_entity_poly.pdbx_seq_one_letter_code
_entity_poly.pdbx_strand_id
1 'polypeptide(L)'
;MHADIMTPRTRIFISAIIVAVFNFSPSAHATLNWYQHLFSTLSPTQKSASSSNIFRHSEISDRCLLASQVKNAETSKYRIHGWRWHRLSAARDLDRLSDLAGSFHFDSSSFDNVGNDPLLVATKFVVDVNLAGLHEVETKVFVPFLRKYICEAKSIGDYQFQKAFGRMLDRWFEKDENGWKSWKDIGTNMKRHAKIASASSSTSQERYRSAQELSRLSSHLSRCLRSNYSASSSLIIPVVAAYIPNRQEKFNNDVISILGVLSSRVFLVGMHDTASEEGEESLFKESIPNLARIMIPRWKEKVWGPLGGTTLYGNLSISRK
;
A
#
# COMPACT_ATOMS: atom_id res chain seq x y z
N MET A 1 -31.05 5.23 12.41
CA MET A 1 -30.42 6.07 11.36
C MET A 1 -30.25 7.48 11.92
N HIS A 2 -29.10 7.78 12.54
CA HIS A 2 -28.75 9.15 12.90
C HIS A 2 -27.83 9.69 11.81
N ALA A 3 -28.35 10.58 10.97
CA ALA A 3 -27.53 11.35 10.06
C ALA A 3 -26.82 12.43 10.88
N ASP A 4 -25.51 12.30 11.03
CA ASP A 4 -24.67 13.29 11.70
C ASP A 4 -24.71 14.61 10.91
N ILE A 5 -25.41 15.60 11.45
CA ILE A 5 -25.50 16.94 10.87
C ILE A 5 -24.15 17.63 11.12
N MET A 6 -23.26 17.56 10.14
CA MET A 6 -22.00 18.31 10.18
C MET A 6 -22.26 19.81 10.31
N THR A 7 -21.71 20.41 11.37
CA THR A 7 -21.82 21.85 11.61
C THR A 7 -21.11 22.66 10.50
N PRO A 8 -21.55 23.89 10.21
CA PRO A 8 -20.92 24.77 9.22
C PRO A 8 -19.42 25.00 9.43
N ARG A 9 -18.95 25.00 10.69
CA ARG A 9 -17.52 25.10 11.03
C ARG A 9 -16.71 23.89 10.55
N THR A 10 -17.27 22.69 10.62
CA THR A 10 -16.63 21.46 10.11
C THR A 10 -16.54 21.46 8.59
N ARG A 11 -17.55 22.01 7.89
CA ARG A 11 -17.51 22.17 6.43
C ARG A 11 -16.45 23.18 5.98
N ILE A 12 -16.34 24.32 6.65
CA ILE A 12 -15.31 25.34 6.35
C ILE A 12 -13.90 24.79 6.64
N PHE A 13 -13.71 24.03 7.72
CA PHE A 13 -12.43 23.41 8.03
C PHE A 13 -12.04 22.31 7.04
N ILE A 14 -12.99 21.49 6.58
CA ILE A 14 -12.78 20.49 5.54
C ILE A 14 -12.51 21.17 4.19
N SER A 15 -13.23 22.23 3.82
CA SER A 15 -12.95 23.01 2.62
C SER A 15 -11.60 23.73 2.67
N ALA A 16 -11.14 24.18 3.84
CA ALA A 16 -9.83 24.79 4.01
C ALA A 16 -8.69 23.74 3.98
N ILE A 17 -8.91 22.54 4.53
CA ILE A 17 -7.98 21.40 4.38
C ILE A 17 -7.93 20.96 2.93
N ILE A 18 -9.08 20.89 2.26
CA ILE A 18 -9.16 20.63 0.82
C ILE A 18 -8.36 21.73 0.14
N VAL A 19 -8.75 23.01 0.13
CA VAL A 19 -8.06 24.10 -0.58
C VAL A 19 -6.55 24.25 -0.26
N ALA A 20 -6.09 24.00 0.98
CA ALA A 20 -4.68 24.02 1.33
C ALA A 20 -3.87 22.81 0.79
N VAL A 21 -4.54 21.76 0.32
CA VAL A 21 -3.96 20.63 -0.44
C VAL A 21 -3.75 20.97 -1.93
N PHE A 22 -4.41 22.00 -2.50
CA PHE A 22 -4.49 22.21 -3.97
C PHE A 22 -3.67 23.36 -4.57
N ASN A 23 -2.58 23.83 -3.94
CA ASN A 23 -1.67 24.74 -4.63
C ASN A 23 -0.24 24.61 -4.08
N PHE A 24 0.71 24.09 -4.88
CA PHE A 24 2.01 24.72 -5.22
C PHE A 24 3.08 23.76 -5.79
N SER A 25 4.01 24.40 -6.52
CA SER A 25 5.11 23.91 -7.37
C SER A 25 6.37 23.45 -6.58
N PRO A 26 7.27 22.61 -7.14
CA PRO A 26 8.25 21.85 -6.36
C PRO A 26 9.70 22.39 -6.39
N SER A 27 10.42 22.20 -5.28
CA SER A 27 11.89 22.19 -5.22
C SER A 27 12.43 20.77 -5.42
N ALA A 28 13.59 20.65 -6.07
CA ALA A 28 14.23 19.39 -6.39
C ALA A 28 15.30 19.06 -5.34
N HIS A 29 15.34 17.81 -4.84
CA HIS A 29 16.56 17.02 -4.64
C HIS A 29 16.22 15.59 -4.15
N ALA A 30 16.81 14.59 -4.82
CA ALA A 30 17.20 13.25 -4.37
C ALA A 30 16.92 12.19 -5.45
N THR A 31 17.93 11.86 -6.26
CA THR A 31 17.89 10.72 -7.20
C THR A 31 19.30 10.17 -7.41
N LEU A 32 19.63 8.96 -6.94
CA LEU A 32 20.57 8.03 -7.60
C LEU A 32 20.60 6.66 -6.87
N ASN A 33 20.18 5.58 -7.56
CA ASN A 33 20.66 4.17 -7.46
C ASN A 33 19.68 3.10 -8.01
N TRP A 34 18.58 3.46 -8.66
CA TRP A 34 17.57 2.47 -9.10
C TRP A 34 18.02 1.54 -10.25
N TYR A 35 18.98 1.95 -11.10
CA TYR A 35 19.38 1.20 -12.29
C TYR A 35 20.10 -0.11 -11.95
N GLN A 36 20.91 -0.14 -10.88
CA GLN A 36 21.65 -1.35 -10.46
C GLN A 36 20.72 -2.45 -9.92
N HIS A 37 19.57 -2.08 -9.34
CA HIS A 37 18.61 -3.02 -8.77
C HIS A 37 17.79 -3.75 -9.84
N LEU A 38 17.57 -3.13 -11.00
CA LEU A 38 16.89 -3.76 -12.14
C LEU A 38 17.68 -4.94 -12.71
N PHE A 39 19.01 -4.81 -12.81
CA PHE A 39 19.85 -5.88 -13.38
C PHE A 39 20.16 -7.01 -12.38
N SER A 40 20.22 -6.74 -11.07
CA SER A 40 20.46 -7.78 -10.06
C SER A 40 19.28 -8.74 -9.87
N THR A 41 18.05 -8.32 -10.22
CA THR A 41 16.85 -9.17 -10.11
C THR A 41 16.64 -10.11 -11.32
N LEU A 42 17.47 -10.03 -12.35
CA LEU A 42 17.33 -10.81 -13.58
C LEU A 42 18.10 -12.14 -13.58
N SER A 43 18.71 -12.56 -12.46
CA SER A 43 19.41 -13.84 -12.37
C SER A 43 18.43 -15.03 -12.37
N PRO A 44 18.49 -15.96 -13.35
CA PRO A 44 17.53 -17.05 -13.46
C PRO A 44 17.92 -18.24 -12.57
N THR A 45 17.13 -18.54 -11.55
CA THR A 45 17.10 -19.88 -10.94
C THR A 45 16.18 -20.78 -11.76
N GLN A 46 16.79 -21.65 -12.57
CA GLN A 46 16.09 -22.65 -13.38
C GLN A 46 15.76 -23.90 -12.56
N LYS A 47 14.47 -24.24 -12.44
CA LYS A 47 13.94 -25.62 -12.48
C LYS A 47 12.40 -25.62 -12.42
N SER A 48 11.79 -25.98 -13.56
CA SER A 48 10.41 -26.48 -13.79
C SER A 48 9.46 -25.65 -14.68
N ALA A 49 8.72 -26.39 -15.52
CA ALA A 49 7.56 -26.08 -16.38
C ALA A 49 7.77 -25.20 -17.64
N SER A 50 7.64 -25.83 -18.81
CA SER A 50 7.78 -25.29 -20.17
C SER A 50 6.79 -24.17 -20.53
N SER A 51 5.62 -24.10 -19.90
CA SER A 51 4.66 -22.99 -20.07
C SER A 51 5.13 -21.71 -19.37
N SER A 52 5.81 -21.84 -18.21
CA SER A 52 6.31 -20.69 -17.45
C SER A 52 7.43 -19.93 -18.17
N ASN A 53 8.17 -20.62 -19.05
CA ASN A 53 9.28 -20.02 -19.78
C ASN A 53 8.81 -19.00 -20.84
N ILE A 54 7.72 -19.26 -21.56
CA ILE A 54 7.23 -18.34 -22.60
C ILE A 54 6.74 -17.02 -21.97
N PHE A 55 6.01 -17.11 -20.86
CA PHE A 55 5.55 -15.92 -20.13
C PHE A 55 6.73 -15.08 -19.62
N ARG A 56 7.76 -15.71 -19.04
CA ARG A 56 8.97 -15.02 -18.55
C ARG A 56 9.74 -14.30 -19.66
N HIS A 57 9.89 -14.93 -20.83
CA HIS A 57 10.59 -14.28 -21.96
C HIS A 57 9.88 -13.01 -22.43
N SER A 58 8.54 -13.04 -22.50
CA SER A 58 7.77 -11.85 -22.86
C SER A 58 7.89 -10.72 -21.82
N GLU A 59 7.98 -11.06 -20.52
CA GLU A 59 8.17 -10.06 -19.46
C GLU A 59 9.53 -9.38 -19.54
N ILE A 60 10.61 -10.15 -19.70
CA ILE A 60 11.97 -9.58 -19.80
C ILE A 60 12.06 -8.63 -21.00
N SER A 61 11.51 -9.04 -22.15
CA SER A 61 11.46 -8.21 -23.35
C SER A 61 10.70 -6.90 -23.10
N ASP A 62 9.51 -6.98 -22.48
CA ASP A 62 8.70 -5.81 -22.13
C ASP A 62 9.48 -4.87 -21.19
N ARG A 63 10.12 -5.41 -20.14
CA ARG A 63 10.88 -4.60 -19.17
C ARG A 63 12.09 -3.93 -19.81
N CYS A 64 12.83 -4.61 -20.69
CA CYS A 64 13.95 -4.04 -21.42
C CYS A 64 13.51 -2.90 -22.36
N LEU A 65 12.40 -3.10 -23.08
CA LEU A 65 11.82 -2.07 -23.93
C LEU A 65 11.43 -0.84 -23.10
N LEU A 66 10.68 -1.02 -22.01
CA LEU A 66 10.26 0.08 -21.16
C LEU A 66 11.45 0.82 -20.51
N ALA A 67 12.42 0.07 -19.97
CA ALA A 67 13.58 0.63 -19.30
C ALA A 67 14.47 1.46 -20.24
N SER A 68 14.59 1.05 -21.51
CA SER A 68 15.37 1.81 -22.49
C SER A 68 14.72 3.16 -22.82
N GLN A 69 13.38 3.21 -22.90
CA GLN A 69 12.63 4.44 -23.18
C GLN A 69 12.65 5.45 -22.03
N VAL A 70 12.74 4.99 -20.78
CA VAL A 70 12.71 5.87 -19.60
C VAL A 70 14.06 6.02 -18.89
N LYS A 71 15.15 5.60 -19.53
CA LYS A 71 16.51 5.66 -18.97
C LYS A 71 16.91 7.07 -18.52
N ASN A 72 16.45 8.09 -19.26
CA ASN A 72 16.77 9.50 -19.00
C ASN A 72 15.64 10.25 -18.26
N ALA A 73 14.66 9.53 -17.71
CA ALA A 73 13.53 10.17 -17.03
C ALA A 73 14.01 10.87 -15.74
N GLU A 74 13.66 12.15 -15.61
CA GLU A 74 13.85 12.92 -14.39
C GLU A 74 12.83 12.46 -13.33
N THR A 75 13.18 11.43 -12.56
CA THR A 75 12.30 10.89 -11.50
C THR A 75 11.96 11.91 -10.41
N SER A 76 12.72 13.01 -10.31
CA SER A 76 12.39 14.17 -9.49
C SER A 76 11.08 14.86 -9.89
N LYS A 77 10.51 14.57 -11.06
CA LYS A 77 9.17 15.03 -11.51
C LYS A 77 8.03 14.13 -11.07
N TYR A 78 8.31 12.97 -10.45
CA TYR A 78 7.28 12.11 -9.89
C TYR A 78 6.66 12.74 -8.63
N ARG A 79 5.34 12.66 -8.49
CA ARG A 79 4.53 13.33 -7.44
C ARG A 79 3.43 12.44 -6.86
N ILE A 80 3.32 11.18 -7.30
CA ILE A 80 2.32 10.22 -6.80
C ILE A 80 2.87 9.46 -5.55
N HIS A 81 3.47 10.19 -4.61
CA HIS A 81 4.13 9.59 -3.44
C HIS A 81 3.15 8.93 -2.46
N GLY A 82 1.91 9.43 -2.38
CA GLY A 82 0.88 8.85 -1.50
C GLY A 82 0.58 7.38 -1.79
N TRP A 83 0.46 7.00 -3.06
CA TRP A 83 0.27 5.59 -3.45
C TRP A 83 1.45 4.71 -3.00
N ARG A 84 2.68 5.19 -3.22
CA ARG A 84 3.90 4.50 -2.79
C ARG A 84 3.91 4.28 -1.27
N TRP A 85 3.73 5.34 -0.48
CA TRP A 85 3.75 5.24 0.98
C TRP A 85 2.60 4.39 1.52
N HIS A 86 1.42 4.41 0.88
CA HIS A 86 0.31 3.53 1.25
C HIS A 86 0.68 2.06 1.05
N ARG A 87 1.24 1.73 -0.11
CA ARG A 87 1.63 0.36 -0.43
C ARG A 87 2.71 -0.18 0.51
N LEU A 88 3.68 0.64 0.85
CA LEU A 88 4.71 0.31 1.83
C LEU A 88 4.13 0.23 3.26
N SER A 89 3.18 1.11 3.62
CA SER A 89 2.44 1.04 4.90
C SER A 89 1.66 -0.27 5.02
N ALA A 90 1.01 -0.72 3.95
CA ALA A 90 0.29 -2.00 3.92
C ALA A 90 1.21 -3.20 4.15
N ALA A 91 2.37 -3.24 3.47
CA ALA A 91 3.37 -4.29 3.68
C ALA A 91 3.90 -4.30 5.13
N ARG A 92 4.23 -3.12 5.66
CA ARG A 92 4.68 -2.96 7.03
C ARG A 92 3.64 -3.40 8.06
N ASP A 93 2.37 -3.04 7.88
CA ASP A 93 1.33 -3.43 8.83
C ASP A 93 1.07 -4.95 8.78
N LEU A 94 1.28 -5.60 7.63
CA LEU A 94 1.30 -7.06 7.51
C LEU A 94 2.50 -7.69 8.23
N ASP A 95 3.69 -7.10 8.15
CA ASP A 95 4.86 -7.56 8.92
C ASP A 95 4.56 -7.49 10.43
N ARG A 96 4.01 -6.37 10.90
CA ARG A 96 3.62 -6.20 12.32
C ARG A 96 2.54 -7.17 12.75
N LEU A 97 1.55 -7.45 11.90
CA LEU A 97 0.54 -8.46 12.18
C LEU A 97 1.16 -9.87 12.24
N SER A 98 2.14 -10.15 11.38
CA SER A 98 2.90 -11.40 11.41
C SER A 98 3.61 -11.59 12.74
N ASP A 99 4.31 -10.55 13.21
CA ASP A 99 5.04 -10.57 14.48
C ASP A 99 4.10 -10.72 15.68
N LEU A 100 2.98 -9.97 15.68
CA LEU A 100 1.95 -10.05 16.72
C LEU A 100 1.34 -11.45 16.80
N ALA A 101 1.01 -12.05 15.65
CA ALA A 101 0.43 -13.38 15.58
C ALA A 101 1.45 -14.48 15.96
N GLY A 102 2.72 -14.31 15.57
CA GLY A 102 3.79 -15.26 15.89
C GLY A 102 4.18 -15.26 17.37
N SER A 103 4.04 -14.11 18.03
CA SER A 103 4.32 -13.93 19.47
C SER A 103 3.09 -14.15 20.35
N PHE A 104 1.98 -14.65 19.78
CA PHE A 104 0.72 -14.75 20.50
C PHE A 104 0.78 -15.88 21.54
N HIS A 105 0.80 -15.49 22.82
CA HIS A 105 0.78 -16.39 23.97
C HIS A 105 -0.64 -16.53 24.53
N PHE A 106 -1.04 -17.76 24.87
CA PHE A 106 -2.34 -18.06 25.46
C PHE A 106 -2.28 -17.92 26.98
N ASP A 107 -2.25 -16.70 27.49
CA ASP A 107 -2.48 -16.50 28.92
C ASP A 107 -3.97 -16.60 29.21
N SER A 108 -4.36 -17.69 29.86
CA SER A 108 -5.73 -18.20 30.02
C SER A 108 -6.71 -17.30 30.79
N SER A 109 -6.36 -16.09 31.19
CA SER A 109 -7.04 -15.39 32.29
C SER A 109 -7.88 -14.15 31.94
N SER A 110 -8.12 -13.78 30.66
CA SER A 110 -8.96 -12.58 30.38
C SER A 110 -9.75 -12.55 29.05
N PHE A 111 -10.28 -13.69 28.59
CA PHE A 111 -11.01 -13.76 27.30
C PHE A 111 -12.51 -13.41 27.35
N ASP A 112 -13.01 -12.79 28.41
CA ASP A 112 -14.45 -12.52 28.57
C ASP A 112 -15.02 -11.50 27.55
N ASN A 113 -14.17 -10.86 26.75
CA ASN A 113 -14.58 -9.87 25.77
C ASN A 113 -14.10 -10.21 24.34
N VAL A 114 -14.74 -11.23 23.73
CA VAL A 114 -14.43 -11.76 22.39
C VAL A 114 -14.35 -10.67 21.29
N GLY A 115 -15.02 -9.53 21.48
CA GLY A 115 -14.99 -8.40 20.54
C GLY A 115 -13.74 -7.52 20.59
N ASN A 116 -12.94 -7.59 21.66
CA ASN A 116 -11.77 -6.75 21.89
C ASN A 116 -10.45 -7.52 21.86
N ASP A 117 -10.44 -8.74 21.32
CA ASP A 117 -9.20 -9.49 21.17
C ASP A 117 -8.20 -8.69 20.31
N PRO A 118 -6.98 -8.43 20.82
CA PRO A 118 -5.95 -7.67 20.10
C PRO A 118 -5.67 -8.19 18.68
N LEU A 119 -5.58 -9.50 18.51
CA LEU A 119 -5.26 -10.13 17.24
C LEU A 119 -6.41 -9.98 16.23
N LEU A 120 -7.65 -10.09 16.69
CA LEU A 120 -8.84 -9.88 15.87
C LEU A 120 -8.96 -8.42 15.41
N VAL A 121 -8.77 -7.47 16.32
CA VAL A 121 -8.82 -6.02 16.02
C VAL A 121 -7.71 -5.63 15.04
N ALA A 122 -6.47 -6.08 15.29
CA ALA A 122 -5.33 -5.84 14.40
C ALA A 122 -5.56 -6.43 13.00
N THR A 123 -6.04 -7.66 12.91
CA THR A 123 -6.34 -8.31 11.61
C THR A 123 -7.40 -7.52 10.84
N LYS A 124 -8.47 -7.09 11.51
CA LYS A 124 -9.52 -6.29 10.89
C LYS A 124 -8.97 -4.97 10.36
N PHE A 125 -8.12 -4.29 11.11
CA PHE A 125 -7.45 -3.08 10.66
C PHE A 125 -6.64 -3.30 9.37
N VAL A 126 -5.74 -4.28 9.39
CA VAL A 126 -4.85 -4.55 8.24
C VAL A 126 -5.66 -4.93 7.01
N VAL A 127 -6.61 -5.86 7.16
CA VAL A 127 -7.36 -6.41 6.02
C VAL A 127 -8.46 -5.45 5.53
N ASP A 128 -9.35 -5.01 6.42
CA ASP A 128 -10.57 -4.31 6.03
C ASP A 128 -10.36 -2.79 5.91
N VAL A 129 -9.30 -2.23 6.49
CA VAL A 129 -8.98 -0.80 6.37
C VAL A 129 -7.81 -0.59 5.44
N ASN A 130 -6.61 -1.09 5.78
CA ASN A 130 -5.40 -0.75 5.05
C ASN A 130 -5.37 -1.40 3.65
N LEU A 131 -5.47 -2.73 3.57
CA LEU A 131 -5.42 -3.48 2.31
C LEU A 131 -6.63 -3.18 1.41
N ALA A 132 -7.83 -3.14 1.99
CA ALA A 132 -9.03 -2.78 1.24
C ALA A 132 -8.91 -1.36 0.64
N GLY A 133 -8.41 -0.39 1.42
CA GLY A 133 -8.18 0.97 0.92
C GLY A 133 -7.13 1.04 -0.18
N LEU A 134 -6.02 0.29 -0.05
CA LEU A 134 -4.99 0.22 -1.09
C LEU A 134 -5.57 -0.36 -2.38
N HIS A 135 -6.30 -1.48 -2.27
CA HIS A 135 -6.95 -2.13 -3.39
C HIS A 135 -7.96 -1.21 -4.08
N GLU A 136 -8.76 -0.47 -3.33
CA GLU A 136 -9.71 0.49 -3.86
C GLU A 136 -9.02 1.60 -4.65
N VAL A 137 -7.96 2.19 -4.11
CA VAL A 137 -7.16 3.21 -4.81
C VAL A 137 -6.55 2.65 -6.09
N GLU A 138 -5.98 1.45 -6.03
CA GLU A 138 -5.30 0.86 -7.19
C GLU A 138 -6.26 0.51 -8.31
N THR A 139 -7.40 -0.11 -7.98
CA THR A 139 -8.39 -0.56 -8.97
C THR A 139 -9.22 0.58 -9.56
N LYS A 140 -9.65 1.53 -8.73
CA LYS A 140 -10.60 2.56 -9.18
C LYS A 140 -9.92 3.85 -9.66
N VAL A 141 -8.67 4.10 -9.25
CA VAL A 141 -7.98 5.37 -9.57
C VAL A 141 -6.67 5.10 -10.30
N PHE A 142 -5.73 4.38 -9.68
CA PHE A 142 -4.35 4.29 -10.17
C PHE A 142 -4.23 3.57 -11.51
N VAL A 143 -4.76 2.36 -11.63
CA VAL A 143 -4.67 1.60 -12.88
C VAL A 143 -5.45 2.30 -14.01
N PRO A 144 -6.71 2.75 -13.81
CA PRO A 144 -7.40 3.55 -14.82
C PRO A 144 -6.65 4.82 -15.24
N PHE A 145 -6.02 5.52 -14.28
CA PHE A 145 -5.20 6.70 -14.55
C PHE A 145 -4.02 6.35 -15.46
N LEU A 146 -3.26 5.30 -15.14
CA LEU A 146 -2.12 4.87 -15.94
C LEU A 146 -2.55 4.40 -17.34
N ARG A 147 -3.65 3.65 -17.46
CA ARG A 147 -4.17 3.24 -18.78
C ARG A 147 -4.52 4.43 -19.65
N LYS A 148 -5.29 5.37 -19.11
CA LYS A 148 -5.74 6.56 -19.83
C LYS A 148 -4.59 7.42 -20.33
N TYR A 149 -3.59 7.67 -19.47
CA TYR A 149 -2.53 8.63 -19.76
C TYR A 149 -1.25 8.03 -20.32
N ILE A 150 -1.09 6.70 -20.28
CA ILE A 150 0.05 6.01 -20.91
C ILE A 150 -0.42 5.09 -22.02
N CYS A 151 -1.27 4.09 -21.73
CA CYS A 151 -1.64 3.07 -22.71
C CYS A 151 -2.51 3.61 -23.86
N GLU A 152 -3.39 4.57 -23.58
CA GLU A 152 -4.36 5.12 -24.54
C GLU A 152 -3.96 6.50 -25.08
N ALA A 153 -2.88 7.07 -24.55
CA ALA A 153 -2.48 8.44 -24.85
C ALA A 153 -1.88 8.56 -26.25
N LYS A 154 -2.60 9.21 -27.17
CA LYS A 154 -2.12 9.47 -28.54
C LYS A 154 -0.79 10.24 -28.57
N SER A 155 -0.51 11.04 -27.55
CA SER A 155 0.69 11.89 -27.45
C SER A 155 2.01 11.12 -27.29
N ILE A 156 1.99 9.84 -26.90
CA ILE A 156 3.21 9.05 -26.72
C ILE A 156 3.77 8.58 -28.08
N GLY A 157 2.92 8.31 -29.06
CA GLY A 157 3.31 7.94 -30.44
C GLY A 157 3.95 6.55 -30.60
N ASP A 158 4.49 5.94 -29.54
CA ASP A 158 5.08 4.60 -29.55
C ASP A 158 4.07 3.53 -29.10
N TYR A 159 3.42 2.90 -30.08
CA TYR A 159 2.44 1.83 -29.83
C TYR A 159 3.05 0.61 -29.15
N GLN A 160 4.31 0.25 -29.43
CA GLN A 160 4.94 -0.94 -28.84
C GLN A 160 5.21 -0.71 -27.36
N PHE A 161 5.71 0.48 -27.01
CA PHE A 161 5.85 0.91 -25.62
C PHE A 161 4.52 0.86 -24.87
N GLN A 162 3.46 1.46 -25.42
CA GLN A 162 2.14 1.47 -24.79
C GLN A 162 1.58 0.06 -24.56
N LYS A 163 1.73 -0.81 -25.56
CA LYS A 163 1.29 -2.21 -25.48
C LYS A 163 2.10 -3.00 -24.46
N ALA A 164 3.41 -2.79 -24.39
CA ALA A 164 4.28 -3.42 -23.39
C ALA A 164 3.95 -2.94 -21.97
N PHE A 165 3.76 -1.64 -21.78
CA PHE A 165 3.35 -1.07 -20.50
C PHE A 165 1.99 -1.60 -20.04
N GLY A 166 1.02 -1.68 -20.96
CA GLY A 166 -0.29 -2.26 -20.67
C GLY A 166 -0.21 -3.72 -20.21
N ARG A 167 0.62 -4.56 -20.86
CA ARG A 167 0.86 -5.94 -20.42
C ARG A 167 1.49 -6.00 -19.03
N MET A 168 2.42 -5.09 -18.71
CA MET A 168 3.03 -5.04 -17.39
C MET A 168 2.02 -4.62 -16.31
N LEU A 169 1.14 -3.65 -16.60
CA LEU A 169 0.04 -3.30 -15.70
C LEU A 169 -0.88 -4.50 -15.45
N ASP A 170 -1.28 -5.21 -16.50
CA ASP A 170 -2.12 -6.41 -16.38
C ASP A 170 -1.48 -7.46 -15.46
N ARG A 171 -0.15 -7.67 -15.57
CA ARG A 171 0.60 -8.61 -14.73
C ARG A 171 0.69 -8.14 -13.27
N TRP A 172 0.96 -6.86 -13.05
CA TRP A 172 1.10 -6.34 -11.69
C TRP A 172 -0.23 -6.21 -10.95
N PHE A 173 -1.33 -5.97 -11.68
CA PHE A 173 -2.59 -5.55 -11.08
C PHE A 173 -3.85 -6.30 -11.53
N GLU A 174 -3.89 -7.16 -12.56
CA GLU A 174 -5.21 -7.63 -13.05
C GLU A 174 -5.34 -9.13 -13.35
N LYS A 175 -4.28 -9.91 -13.63
CA LYS A 175 -4.50 -11.15 -14.42
C LYS A 175 -4.03 -12.52 -13.94
N ASP A 176 -3.28 -12.69 -12.86
CA ASP A 176 -2.82 -14.04 -12.49
C ASP A 176 -3.51 -14.64 -11.26
N GLU A 177 -3.45 -15.98 -11.14
CA GLU A 177 -3.74 -16.74 -9.90
C GLU A 177 -2.96 -16.21 -8.68
N ASN A 178 -1.92 -15.42 -8.93
CA ASN A 178 -1.10 -14.71 -7.94
C ASN A 178 -1.46 -13.22 -7.75
N GLY A 179 -2.49 -12.71 -8.44
CA GLY A 179 -2.96 -11.31 -8.41
C GLY A 179 -4.01 -11.00 -7.34
N TRP A 180 -4.78 -9.91 -7.48
CA TRP A 180 -5.69 -9.41 -6.43
C TRP A 180 -6.81 -10.35 -5.99
N LYS A 181 -7.26 -11.27 -6.86
CA LYS A 181 -8.25 -12.27 -6.44
C LYS A 181 -7.70 -13.09 -5.25
N SER A 182 -6.41 -13.41 -5.30
CA SER A 182 -5.68 -14.07 -4.22
C SER A 182 -5.68 -13.25 -2.92
N TRP A 183 -5.64 -11.92 -3.00
CA TRP A 183 -5.60 -11.05 -1.81
C TRP A 183 -6.89 -11.09 -1.00
N LYS A 184 -8.04 -11.06 -1.67
CA LYS A 184 -9.33 -11.12 -0.99
C LYS A 184 -9.54 -12.47 -0.31
N ASP A 185 -9.08 -13.54 -0.97
CA ASP A 185 -9.14 -14.90 -0.43
C ASP A 185 -8.17 -15.07 0.75
N ILE A 186 -6.92 -14.58 0.62
CA ILE A 186 -5.94 -14.55 1.71
C ILE A 186 -6.46 -13.71 2.88
N GLY A 187 -6.99 -12.51 2.63
CA GLY A 187 -7.57 -11.64 3.67
C GLY A 187 -8.76 -12.28 4.38
N THR A 188 -9.61 -13.02 3.65
CA THR A 188 -10.69 -13.80 4.24
C THR A 188 -10.15 -14.93 5.13
N ASN A 189 -9.11 -15.63 4.68
CA ASN A 189 -8.43 -16.65 5.47
C ASN A 189 -7.74 -16.08 6.71
N MET A 190 -7.07 -14.94 6.61
CA MET A 190 -6.47 -14.23 7.74
C MET A 190 -7.54 -13.91 8.80
N LYS A 191 -8.68 -13.34 8.38
CA LYS A 191 -9.80 -13.06 9.30
C LYS A 191 -10.37 -14.31 9.96
N ARG A 192 -10.48 -15.42 9.21
CA ARG A 192 -10.91 -16.72 9.75
C ARG A 192 -9.94 -17.21 10.83
N HIS A 193 -8.64 -17.19 10.56
CA HIS A 193 -7.63 -17.65 11.51
C HIS A 193 -7.52 -16.74 12.73
N ALA A 194 -7.62 -15.42 12.58
CA ALA A 194 -7.70 -14.49 13.70
C ALA A 194 -8.91 -14.80 14.60
N LYS A 195 -10.08 -15.06 14.00
CA LYS A 195 -11.29 -15.42 14.74
C LYS A 195 -11.11 -16.73 15.54
N ILE A 196 -10.52 -17.76 14.94
CA ILE A 196 -10.26 -19.03 15.65
C ILE A 196 -9.24 -18.83 16.76
N ALA A 197 -8.15 -18.10 16.50
CA ALA A 197 -7.12 -17.80 17.49
C ALA A 197 -7.66 -17.04 18.71
N SER A 198 -8.68 -16.20 18.49
CA SER A 198 -9.30 -15.36 19.52
C SER A 198 -10.53 -16.00 20.20
N ALA A 199 -10.99 -17.17 19.74
CA ALA A 199 -12.24 -17.76 20.22
C ALA A 199 -12.03 -18.51 21.55
N SER A 200 -12.77 -18.14 22.59
CA SER A 200 -12.77 -18.84 23.88
C SER A 200 -13.28 -20.28 23.77
N SER A 201 -14.10 -20.58 22.76
CA SER A 201 -14.60 -21.92 22.46
C SER A 201 -13.57 -22.85 21.81
N SER A 202 -12.44 -22.33 21.32
CA SER A 202 -11.40 -23.12 20.66
C SER A 202 -10.36 -23.61 21.66
N THR A 203 -9.85 -24.83 21.44
CA THR A 203 -8.78 -25.39 22.28
C THR A 203 -7.50 -24.57 22.16
N SER A 204 -6.65 -24.57 23.19
CA SER A 204 -5.35 -23.87 23.14
C SER A 204 -4.49 -24.30 21.94
N GLN A 205 -4.55 -25.59 21.56
CA GLN A 205 -3.83 -26.10 20.40
C GLN A 205 -4.37 -25.56 19.06
N GLU A 206 -5.69 -25.46 18.89
CA GLU A 206 -6.31 -24.89 17.68
C GLU A 206 -6.05 -23.40 17.56
N ARG A 207 -6.13 -22.69 18.70
CA ARG A 207 -5.84 -21.26 18.73
C ARG A 207 -4.38 -21.00 18.35
N TYR A 208 -3.43 -21.78 18.89
CA TYR A 208 -2.01 -21.67 18.55
C TYR A 208 -1.76 -21.92 17.07
N ARG A 209 -2.29 -23.02 16.52
CA ARG A 209 -2.16 -23.33 15.08
C ARG A 209 -2.73 -22.21 14.21
N SER A 210 -3.86 -21.62 14.61
CA SER A 210 -4.48 -20.54 13.86
C SER A 210 -3.68 -19.24 13.93
N ALA A 211 -3.09 -18.91 15.08
CA ALA A 211 -2.18 -17.77 15.20
C ALA A 211 -0.92 -17.93 14.33
N GLN A 212 -0.32 -19.12 14.33
CA GLN A 212 0.82 -19.43 13.47
C GLN A 212 0.47 -19.34 11.98
N GLU A 213 -0.69 -19.82 11.58
CA GLU A 213 -1.15 -19.73 10.19
C GLU A 213 -1.45 -18.27 9.79
N LEU A 214 -2.04 -17.48 10.68
CA LEU A 214 -2.21 -16.04 10.47
C LEU A 214 -0.86 -15.33 10.30
N SER A 215 0.14 -15.67 11.12
CA SER A 215 1.51 -15.15 10.99
C SER A 215 2.09 -15.46 9.61
N ARG A 216 2.02 -16.74 9.20
CA ARG A 216 2.49 -17.22 7.90
C ARG A 216 1.82 -16.50 6.73
N LEU A 217 0.49 -16.36 6.75
CA LEU A 217 -0.27 -15.67 5.71
C LEU A 217 0.10 -14.19 5.63
N SER A 218 0.24 -13.52 6.78
CA SER A 218 0.61 -12.10 6.86
C SER A 218 2.01 -11.84 6.29
N SER A 219 2.99 -12.65 6.71
CA SER A 219 4.38 -12.58 6.19
C SER A 219 4.45 -12.87 4.69
N HIS A 220 3.72 -13.87 4.21
CA HIS A 220 3.66 -14.18 2.79
C HIS A 220 3.13 -12.99 1.99
N LEU A 221 2.02 -12.40 2.44
CA LEU A 221 1.38 -11.28 1.75
C LEU A 221 2.25 -10.02 1.76
N SER A 222 2.93 -9.73 2.87
CA SER A 222 3.91 -8.63 2.95
C SER A 222 5.03 -8.78 1.92
N ARG A 223 5.65 -9.97 1.86
CA ARG A 223 6.71 -10.26 0.87
C ARG A 223 6.20 -10.08 -0.56
N CYS A 224 4.98 -10.53 -0.84
CA CYS A 224 4.35 -10.33 -2.15
C CYS A 224 4.18 -8.84 -2.48
N LEU A 225 3.74 -7.99 -1.55
CA LEU A 225 3.65 -6.55 -1.79
C LEU A 225 4.99 -5.92 -2.05
N ARG A 226 6.00 -6.21 -1.22
CA ARG A 226 7.32 -5.61 -1.35
C ARG A 226 7.97 -6.01 -2.67
N SER A 227 7.87 -7.30 -3.03
CA SER A 227 8.38 -7.82 -4.29
C SER A 227 7.69 -7.16 -5.49
N ASN A 228 6.34 -7.12 -5.50
CA ASN A 228 5.60 -6.50 -6.59
C ASN A 228 5.82 -4.98 -6.65
N TYR A 229 5.89 -4.31 -5.50
CA TYR A 229 6.21 -2.88 -5.43
C TYR A 229 7.61 -2.59 -5.97
N SER A 230 8.63 -3.36 -5.58
CA SER A 230 9.99 -3.21 -6.12
C SER A 230 10.02 -3.41 -7.64
N ALA A 231 9.36 -4.47 -8.13
CA ALA A 231 9.31 -4.77 -9.56
C ALA A 231 8.55 -3.73 -10.39
N SER A 232 7.47 -3.16 -9.85
CA SER A 232 6.62 -2.19 -10.54
C SER A 232 7.14 -0.76 -10.43
N SER A 233 7.59 -0.34 -9.25
CA SER A 233 8.07 1.03 -9.00
C SER A 233 9.29 1.40 -9.84
N SER A 234 10.17 0.44 -10.14
CA SER A 234 11.35 0.66 -11.00
C SER A 234 11.00 1.07 -12.43
N LEU A 235 9.76 0.86 -12.87
CA LEU A 235 9.27 1.23 -14.19
C LEU A 235 8.15 2.28 -14.13
N ILE A 236 7.19 2.11 -13.22
CA ILE A 236 6.06 3.04 -13.10
C ILE A 236 6.53 4.45 -12.76
N ILE A 237 7.45 4.61 -11.80
CA ILE A 237 7.92 5.93 -11.38
C ILE A 237 8.54 6.70 -12.55
N PRO A 238 9.57 6.17 -13.25
CA PRO A 238 10.18 6.90 -14.36
C PRO A 238 9.21 7.09 -15.55
N VAL A 239 8.31 6.14 -15.83
CA VAL A 239 7.28 6.30 -16.88
C VAL A 239 6.32 7.46 -16.53
N VAL A 240 5.79 7.49 -15.30
CA VAL A 240 4.88 8.56 -14.87
C VAL A 240 5.58 9.91 -14.88
N ALA A 241 6.84 9.97 -14.40
CA ALA A 241 7.63 11.21 -14.40
C ALA A 241 7.90 11.74 -15.80
N ALA A 242 8.16 10.85 -16.77
CA ALA A 242 8.45 11.22 -18.15
C ALA A 242 7.18 11.64 -18.93
N TYR A 243 6.10 10.87 -18.83
CA TYR A 243 4.95 11.02 -19.73
C TYR A 243 3.75 11.72 -19.12
N ILE A 244 3.66 11.86 -17.79
CA ILE A 244 2.52 12.47 -17.12
C ILE A 244 2.91 13.55 -16.09
N PRO A 245 3.83 14.50 -16.39
CA PRO A 245 4.28 15.46 -15.38
C PRO A 245 3.12 16.32 -14.82
N ASN A 246 2.20 16.77 -15.68
CA ASN A 246 1.21 17.80 -15.34
C ASN A 246 -0.16 17.27 -14.90
N ARG A 247 -0.36 15.95 -14.76
CA ARG A 247 -1.66 15.37 -14.35
C ARG A 247 -1.61 14.61 -13.03
N GLN A 248 -0.46 14.53 -12.39
CA GLN A 248 -0.28 13.79 -11.12
C GLN A 248 -1.08 14.43 -9.97
N GLU A 249 -1.23 15.76 -9.99
CA GLU A 249 -2.08 16.45 -9.01
C GLU A 249 -3.54 16.00 -9.10
N LYS A 250 -4.07 15.87 -10.34
CA LYS A 250 -5.42 15.35 -10.54
C LYS A 250 -5.58 13.94 -9.95
N PHE A 251 -4.59 13.07 -10.16
CA PHE A 251 -4.59 11.74 -9.54
C PHE A 251 -4.72 11.83 -8.02
N ASN A 252 -3.91 12.67 -7.37
CA ASN A 252 -3.95 12.84 -5.91
C ASN A 252 -5.34 13.31 -5.44
N ASN A 253 -5.99 14.18 -6.20
CA ASN A 253 -7.33 14.68 -5.90
C ASN A 253 -8.40 13.59 -6.04
N ASP A 254 -8.30 12.77 -7.09
CA ASP A 254 -9.19 11.63 -7.32
C ASP A 254 -9.06 10.58 -6.18
N VAL A 255 -7.85 10.36 -5.66
CA VAL A 255 -7.60 9.49 -4.49
C VAL A 255 -8.27 10.03 -3.22
N ILE A 256 -8.18 11.32 -2.95
CA ILE A 256 -8.85 11.92 -1.78
C ILE A 256 -10.37 11.79 -1.91
N SER A 257 -10.89 12.02 -3.12
CA SER A 257 -12.32 11.89 -3.39
C SER A 257 -12.82 10.47 -3.14
N ILE A 258 -12.03 9.44 -3.49
CA ILE A 258 -12.48 8.06 -3.37
C ILE A 258 -12.38 7.50 -1.96
N LEU A 259 -11.30 7.81 -1.25
CA LEU A 259 -11.12 7.38 0.14
C LEU A 259 -12.08 8.15 1.08
N GLY A 260 -12.46 9.37 0.68
CA GLY A 260 -13.19 10.30 1.51
C GLY A 260 -12.27 10.97 2.55
N VAL A 261 -12.61 12.21 2.90
CA VAL A 261 -11.80 13.05 3.81
C VAL A 261 -11.63 12.41 5.19
N LEU A 262 -12.63 11.67 5.66
CA LEU A 262 -12.57 11.08 7.00
C LEU A 262 -11.66 9.84 7.05
N SER A 263 -11.65 9.03 6.00
CA SER A 263 -10.82 7.82 5.93
C SER A 263 -9.38 8.15 5.53
N SER A 264 -9.17 9.19 4.71
CA SER A 264 -7.83 9.64 4.29
C SER A 264 -6.89 9.93 5.48
N ARG A 265 -7.44 10.34 6.62
CA ARG A 265 -6.69 10.56 7.88
C ARG A 265 -5.98 9.31 8.37
N VAL A 266 -6.63 8.14 8.29
CA VAL A 266 -6.06 6.86 8.74
C VAL A 266 -4.88 6.49 7.85
N PHE A 267 -5.04 6.62 6.54
CA PHE A 267 -3.99 6.33 5.58
C PHE A 267 -2.83 7.31 5.71
N LEU A 268 -3.09 8.60 5.97
CA LEU A 268 -2.03 9.60 6.13
C LEU A 268 -1.15 9.32 7.35
N VAL A 269 -1.73 8.84 8.46
CA VAL A 269 -0.95 8.38 9.62
C VAL A 269 -0.04 7.21 9.22
N GLY A 270 -0.59 6.22 8.51
CA GLY A 270 0.19 5.09 8.01
C GLY A 270 1.33 5.52 7.09
N MET A 271 1.03 6.38 6.11
CA MET A 271 1.99 6.93 5.14
C MET A 271 3.08 7.76 5.81
N HIS A 272 2.75 8.56 6.84
CA HIS A 272 3.72 9.35 7.59
C HIS A 272 4.74 8.46 8.29
N ASP A 273 4.25 7.47 9.03
CA ASP A 273 5.13 6.55 9.75
C ASP A 273 6.01 5.77 8.76
N THR A 274 5.45 5.41 7.60
CA THR A 274 6.22 4.73 6.54
C THR A 274 7.27 5.64 5.92
N ALA A 275 6.90 6.89 5.58
CA ALA A 275 7.87 7.85 5.04
C ALA A 275 9.01 8.08 6.03
N SER A 276 8.74 8.05 7.33
CA SER A 276 9.79 8.15 8.34
C SER A 276 10.70 6.92 8.39
N GLU A 277 10.13 5.72 8.38
CA GLU A 277 10.91 4.47 8.36
C GLU A 277 11.78 4.32 7.11
N GLU A 278 11.36 4.91 5.99
CA GLU A 278 12.08 4.89 4.70
C GLU A 278 13.06 6.09 4.53
N GLY A 279 13.18 6.98 5.53
CA GLY A 279 14.06 8.16 5.47
C GLY A 279 13.59 9.24 4.48
N GLU A 280 12.29 9.31 4.23
CA GLU A 280 11.64 10.23 3.28
C GLU A 280 10.84 11.34 3.97
N GLU A 281 11.16 11.68 5.22
CA GLU A 281 10.40 12.69 5.97
C GLU A 281 10.40 14.05 5.28
N SER A 282 11.50 14.45 4.65
CA SER A 282 11.60 15.70 3.92
C SER A 282 10.63 15.71 2.73
N LEU A 283 10.64 14.64 1.94
CA LEU A 283 9.73 14.48 0.80
C LEU A 283 8.26 14.44 1.23
N PHE A 284 7.97 13.81 2.37
CA PHE A 284 6.65 13.84 2.98
C PHE A 284 6.24 15.25 3.41
N LYS A 285 7.15 16.02 4.03
CA LYS A 285 6.89 17.41 4.44
C LYS A 285 6.60 18.34 3.27
N GLU A 286 7.28 18.12 2.15
CA GLU A 286 7.09 18.85 0.90
C GLU A 286 5.79 18.46 0.19
N SER A 287 5.45 17.16 0.18
CA SER A 287 4.29 16.64 -0.54
C SER A 287 2.96 16.82 0.20
N ILE A 288 3.00 16.90 1.54
CA ILE A 288 1.80 16.94 2.39
C ILE A 288 1.64 18.32 3.04
N PRO A 289 0.45 18.95 2.92
CA PRO A 289 0.19 20.27 3.49
C PRO A 289 0.42 20.33 4.99
N ASN A 290 0.95 21.47 5.44
CA ASN A 290 1.33 21.68 6.84
C ASN A 290 0.19 21.41 7.83
N LEU A 291 -1.04 21.83 7.50
CA LEU A 291 -2.20 21.61 8.36
C LEU A 291 -2.48 20.12 8.57
N ALA A 292 -2.42 19.31 7.51
CA ALA A 292 -2.60 17.86 7.63
C ALA A 292 -1.47 17.24 8.48
N ARG A 293 -0.23 17.70 8.30
CA ARG A 293 0.92 17.22 9.09
C ARG A 293 0.79 17.49 10.58
N ILE A 294 0.37 18.69 10.97
CA ILE A 294 0.15 19.06 12.37
C ILE A 294 -0.96 18.20 13.02
N MET A 295 -1.92 17.72 12.23
CA MET A 295 -3.02 16.89 12.73
C MET A 295 -2.68 15.41 12.87
N ILE A 296 -1.59 14.92 12.28
CA ILE A 296 -1.19 13.50 12.31
C ILE A 296 -1.12 12.94 13.74
N PRO A 297 -0.47 13.57 14.73
CA PRO A 297 -0.43 13.04 16.10
C PRO A 297 -1.82 12.84 16.70
N ARG A 298 -2.73 13.80 16.47
CA ARG A 298 -4.11 13.72 16.95
C ARG A 298 -4.91 12.64 16.22
N TRP A 299 -4.71 12.47 14.91
CA TRP A 299 -5.35 11.40 14.15
C TRP A 299 -4.82 10.02 14.54
N LYS A 300 -3.52 9.92 14.85
CA LYS A 300 -2.90 8.71 15.38
C LYS A 300 -3.58 8.28 16.68
N GLU A 301 -3.80 9.21 17.60
CA GLU A 301 -4.45 8.94 18.89
C GLU A 301 -5.96 8.66 18.74
N LYS A 302 -6.70 9.48 17.98
CA LYS A 302 -8.17 9.48 18.00
C LYS A 302 -8.84 8.63 16.92
N VAL A 303 -8.14 8.29 15.85
CA VAL A 303 -8.73 7.59 14.70
C VAL A 303 -8.00 6.29 14.43
N TRP A 304 -6.70 6.38 14.20
CA TRP A 304 -5.89 5.24 13.77
C TRP A 304 -5.64 4.24 14.92
N GLY A 305 -5.36 4.74 16.13
CA GLY A 305 -5.17 3.91 17.33
C GLY A 305 -6.37 3.02 17.66
N PRO A 306 -7.58 3.60 17.83
CA PRO A 306 -8.81 2.84 18.12
C PRO A 306 -9.20 1.82 17.05
N LEU A 307 -8.78 2.02 15.79
CA LEU A 307 -9.07 1.08 14.72
C LEU A 307 -8.20 -0.18 14.75
N GLY A 308 -7.16 -0.23 15.58
CA GLY A 308 -6.23 -1.36 15.71
C GLY A 308 -4.76 -0.98 15.59
N GLY A 309 -4.47 0.29 15.31
CA GLY A 309 -3.11 0.79 15.24
C GLY A 309 -2.37 0.70 16.58
N THR A 310 -3.04 0.99 17.70
CA THR A 310 -2.41 0.85 19.03
C THR A 310 -2.03 -0.60 19.31
N THR A 311 -2.87 -1.55 18.88
CA THR A 311 -2.59 -2.97 19.07
C THR A 311 -1.39 -3.45 18.26
N LEU A 312 -1.27 -2.99 17.01
CA LEU A 312 -0.17 -3.35 16.12
C LEU A 312 1.18 -2.72 16.55
N TYR A 313 1.16 -1.62 17.30
CA TYR A 313 2.36 -0.80 17.56
C TYR A 313 2.72 -0.68 19.04
N GLY A 314 1.77 -0.92 19.94
CA GLY A 314 1.92 -0.72 21.39
C GLY A 314 2.79 -1.76 22.09
N ASN A 315 2.96 -2.96 21.51
CA ASN A 315 3.72 -4.05 22.14
C ASN A 315 5.19 -4.14 21.69
N LEU A 316 5.58 -3.45 20.63
CA LEU A 316 6.94 -3.54 20.07
C LEU A 316 7.97 -2.65 20.77
N SER A 317 7.52 -1.64 21.54
CA SER A 317 8.39 -0.74 22.31
C SER A 317 8.97 -1.37 23.58
N ILE A 318 8.45 -2.53 24.01
CA ILE A 318 8.87 -3.20 25.25
C ILE A 318 9.92 -4.29 25.00
N SER A 319 10.03 -4.82 23.77
CA SER A 319 10.88 -6.00 23.47
C SER A 319 12.18 -5.70 22.69
N ARG A 320 12.55 -4.43 22.51
CA ARG A 320 13.83 -4.01 21.90
C ARG A 320 14.67 -3.16 22.86
N LYS A 321 14.82 -3.65 24.10
CA LYS A 321 15.86 -3.23 25.03
C LYS A 321 16.70 -4.44 25.39
#